data_AF-A0A2J8TNW0-F1
#
_entry.id   AF-A0A2J8TNW0-F1
#
_cell.length_a   1.000
_cell.length_b   1.000
_cell.length_c   1.000
_cell.angle_alpha   90.00
_cell.angle_beta   90.00
_cell.angle_gamma   90.00
#
_symmetry.space_group_name_H-M   'P 1'
#
loop_
_entity.id
_entity.type
_entity.pdbx_description
1 polymer ?
#
loop_
_entity_poly.entity_id
_entity_poly.type
_entity_poly.pdbx_seq_one_letter_code
_entity_poly.pdbx_strand_id
1 'polypeptide(L)'
;MAHAMENSWTISKEYHIDEEVGFALPNPQENLPDFYNDWMFIAKHLPDLIESGQLRERVEKLNMLSIDHLTDHKSQRLARLVLGCITMAYVWGKGHGDVRKVLPRNIAVPYCQLSKKLELPPILVYADCVLANWKKKDPNKPLTYENMDVLFSFRDGDCSKGFFLVSLLVEIAAASAIKV
;
A
#
# COMPACT_ATOMS: atom_id res chain seq x y z
N MET A 1 -14.30 32.71 -15.72
CA MET A 1 -14.07 31.93 -14.47
C MET A 1 -14.61 30.51 -14.58
N ALA A 2 -15.87 30.29 -15.01
CA ALA A 2 -16.43 28.94 -15.18
C ALA A 2 -15.58 28.00 -16.06
N HIS A 3 -15.13 28.48 -17.23
CA HIS A 3 -14.35 27.69 -18.18
C HIS A 3 -12.95 27.27 -17.67
N ALA A 4 -12.36 28.04 -16.74
CA ALA A 4 -11.06 27.71 -16.14
C ALA A 4 -11.19 26.68 -15.01
N MET A 5 -12.27 26.79 -14.22
CA MET A 5 -12.60 25.79 -13.19
C MET A 5 -12.93 24.44 -13.83
N GLU A 6 -13.73 24.42 -14.91
CA GLU A 6 -14.10 23.19 -15.63
C GLU A 6 -12.88 22.43 -16.20
N ASN A 7 -11.86 23.15 -16.67
CA ASN A 7 -10.60 22.56 -17.12
C ASN A 7 -9.77 21.98 -15.97
N SER A 8 -9.72 22.65 -14.80
CA SER A 8 -9.00 22.17 -13.61
C SER A 8 -9.54 20.83 -13.09
N TRP A 9 -10.88 20.69 -13.01
CA TRP A 9 -11.55 19.44 -12.61
C TRP A 9 -11.30 18.28 -13.57
N THR A 10 -11.10 18.58 -14.86
CA THR A 10 -10.85 17.56 -15.88
C THR A 10 -9.42 17.03 -15.79
N ILE A 11 -8.45 17.92 -15.54
CA ILE A 11 -7.03 17.60 -15.32
C ILE A 11 -6.86 16.74 -14.05
N SER A 12 -7.47 17.12 -12.92
CA SER A 12 -7.40 16.36 -11.67
C SER A 12 -7.82 14.89 -11.82
N LYS A 13 -8.90 14.62 -12.59
CA LYS A 13 -9.42 13.27 -12.81
C LYS A 13 -8.53 12.42 -13.71
N GLU A 14 -7.97 13.00 -14.77
CA GLU A 14 -7.10 12.29 -15.72
C GLU A 14 -5.76 11.92 -15.07
N TYR A 15 -5.15 12.86 -14.34
CA TYR A 15 -3.84 12.68 -13.71
C TYR A 15 -3.92 12.06 -12.31
N HIS A 16 -5.13 11.75 -11.82
CA HIS A 16 -5.38 11.19 -10.48
C HIS A 16 -4.77 12.04 -9.36
N ILE A 17 -4.97 13.35 -9.41
CA ILE A 17 -4.50 14.31 -8.40
C ILE A 17 -5.72 14.77 -7.60
N ASP A 18 -5.76 14.45 -6.32
CA ASP A 18 -6.81 14.88 -5.40
C ASP A 18 -6.55 16.31 -4.89
N GLU A 19 -7.62 17.09 -4.71
CA GLU A 19 -7.49 18.49 -4.26
C GLU A 19 -7.00 18.62 -2.80
N GLU A 20 -7.35 17.67 -1.93
CA GLU A 20 -6.97 17.68 -0.51
C GLU A 20 -5.62 17.01 -0.29
N VAL A 21 -5.39 15.87 -0.96
CA VAL A 21 -4.22 15.01 -0.67
C VAL A 21 -3.21 14.88 -1.81
N GLY A 22 -3.39 15.60 -2.92
CA GLY A 22 -2.45 15.65 -4.03
C GLY A 22 -2.30 14.29 -4.71
N PHE A 23 -1.07 13.78 -4.79
CA PHE A 23 -0.79 12.47 -5.38
C PHE A 23 -1.14 11.29 -4.46
N ALA A 24 -1.45 11.53 -3.19
CA ALA A 24 -1.86 10.46 -2.30
C ALA A 24 -3.19 9.87 -2.74
N LEU A 25 -3.37 8.56 -2.56
CA LEU A 25 -4.64 7.92 -2.89
C LEU A 25 -5.69 8.39 -1.87
N PRO A 26 -6.76 9.08 -2.27
CA PRO A 26 -7.73 9.60 -1.32
C PRO A 26 -8.51 8.46 -0.67
N ASN A 27 -8.53 8.44 0.66
CA ASN A 27 -9.20 7.44 1.49
C ASN A 27 -8.92 5.99 1.02
N PRO A 28 -7.68 5.48 1.20
CA PRO A 28 -7.29 4.15 0.75
C PRO A 28 -8.18 3.06 1.36
N GLN A 29 -8.36 1.98 0.61
CA GLN A 29 -9.11 0.83 1.11
C GLN A 29 -8.30 0.10 2.18
N GLU A 30 -8.95 -0.37 3.24
CA GLU A 30 -8.30 -1.06 4.37
C GLU A 30 -8.43 -2.59 4.32
N ASN A 31 -9.42 -3.12 3.59
CA ASN A 31 -9.70 -4.55 3.53
C ASN A 31 -9.88 -4.99 2.07
N LEU A 32 -9.31 -6.15 1.72
CA LEU A 32 -9.59 -6.82 0.46
C LEU A 32 -10.86 -7.68 0.58
N PRO A 33 -11.46 -8.10 -0.55
CA PRO A 33 -12.49 -9.13 -0.56
C PRO A 33 -12.04 -10.40 0.18
N ASP A 34 -12.99 -11.13 0.78
CA ASP A 34 -12.72 -12.33 1.60
C ASP A 34 -11.89 -13.40 0.88
N PHE A 35 -11.97 -13.44 -0.45
CA PHE A 35 -11.14 -14.28 -1.30
C PHE A 35 -9.63 -14.11 -1.03
N TYR A 36 -9.18 -12.94 -0.56
CA TYR A 36 -7.79 -12.60 -0.27
C TYR A 36 -7.44 -12.60 1.22
N ASN A 37 -8.26 -13.24 2.07
CA ASN A 37 -8.03 -13.28 3.51
C ASN A 37 -6.66 -13.86 3.90
N ASP A 38 -6.15 -14.83 3.14
CA ASP A 38 -4.82 -15.41 3.39
C ASP A 38 -3.68 -14.39 3.18
N TRP A 39 -3.80 -13.52 2.15
CA TRP A 39 -2.84 -12.44 1.93
C TRP A 39 -2.95 -11.38 3.04
N MET A 40 -4.19 -10.98 3.36
CA MET A 40 -4.45 -9.98 4.40
C MET A 40 -3.93 -10.42 5.77
N PHE A 41 -4.10 -11.70 6.12
CA PHE A 41 -3.61 -12.25 7.37
C PHE A 41 -2.09 -12.09 7.49
N ILE A 42 -1.33 -12.49 6.47
CA ILE A 42 0.13 -12.38 6.52
C ILE A 42 0.55 -10.90 6.62
N ALA A 43 -0.02 -10.02 5.80
CA ALA A 43 0.35 -8.62 5.79
C ALA A 43 0.04 -7.90 7.12
N LYS A 44 -1.09 -8.20 7.76
CA LYS A 44 -1.46 -7.61 9.06
C LYS A 44 -0.62 -8.10 10.23
N HIS A 45 0.00 -9.28 10.12
CA HIS A 45 0.79 -9.90 11.19
C HIS A 45 2.28 -10.01 10.85
N LEU A 46 2.81 -9.15 9.96
CA LEU A 46 4.22 -9.17 9.59
C LEU A 46 5.17 -9.07 10.80
N PRO A 47 4.96 -8.15 11.78
CA PRO A 47 5.83 -8.08 12.96
C PRO A 47 5.94 -9.43 13.68
N ASP A 48 4.81 -10.04 14.02
CA ASP A 48 4.75 -11.31 14.74
C ASP A 48 5.34 -12.47 13.92
N LEU A 49 4.99 -12.55 12.63
CA LEU A 49 5.41 -13.63 11.74
C LEU A 49 6.90 -13.56 11.42
N ILE A 50 7.48 -12.36 11.30
CA ILE A 50 8.92 -12.20 11.11
C ILE A 50 9.65 -12.56 12.40
N GLU A 51 9.19 -12.08 13.55
CA GLU A 51 9.86 -12.32 14.83
C GLU A 51 9.85 -13.81 15.21
N SER A 52 8.70 -14.46 15.08
CA SER A 52 8.54 -15.90 15.32
C SER A 52 9.22 -16.79 14.26
N GLY A 53 9.68 -16.22 13.14
CA GLY A 53 10.29 -16.97 12.04
C GLY A 53 9.29 -17.75 11.17
N GLN A 54 7.98 -17.55 11.37
CA GLN A 54 6.92 -18.27 10.64
C GLN A 54 6.58 -17.65 9.27
N LEU A 55 7.03 -16.42 8.98
CA LEU A 55 6.65 -15.68 7.77
C LEU A 55 6.88 -16.48 6.48
N ARG A 56 8.10 -17.00 6.28
CA ARG A 56 8.47 -17.67 5.02
C ARG A 56 7.66 -18.94 4.78
N GLU A 57 7.48 -19.75 5.82
CA GLU A 57 6.68 -20.97 5.75
C GLU A 57 5.23 -20.65 5.39
N ARG A 58 4.64 -19.60 5.98
CA ARG A 58 3.28 -19.16 5.67
C ARG A 58 3.13 -18.75 4.20
N VAL A 59 4.08 -17.97 3.68
CA VAL A 59 4.10 -17.56 2.27
C VAL A 59 4.26 -18.76 1.34
N GLU A 60 5.14 -19.70 1.67
CA GLU A 60 5.37 -20.92 0.87
C GLU A 60 4.13 -21.84 0.83
N LYS A 61 3.30 -21.84 1.88
CA LYS A 61 2.06 -22.62 1.99
C LYS A 61 0.84 -21.99 1.30
N LEU A 62 0.93 -20.76 0.82
CA LEU A 62 -0.20 -20.11 0.15
C LEU A 62 -0.61 -20.85 -1.14
N ASN A 63 -1.91 -20.91 -1.39
CA ASN A 63 -2.39 -21.21 -2.74
C ASN A 63 -2.18 -19.99 -3.65
N MET A 64 -2.02 -20.24 -4.94
CA MET A 64 -2.02 -19.15 -5.93
C MET A 64 -3.45 -18.63 -6.09
N LEU A 65 -3.68 -17.37 -5.75
CA LEU A 65 -4.97 -16.70 -5.90
C LEU A 65 -5.00 -15.87 -7.20
N SER A 66 -6.12 -15.90 -7.92
CA SER A 66 -6.31 -15.02 -9.09
C SER A 66 -6.49 -13.57 -8.64
N ILE A 67 -6.05 -12.62 -9.48
CA ILE A 67 -6.26 -11.18 -9.26
C ILE A 67 -7.59 -10.68 -9.83
N ASP A 68 -8.38 -11.55 -10.49
CA ASP A 68 -9.60 -11.15 -11.21
C ASP A 68 -10.70 -10.60 -10.28
N HIS A 69 -10.66 -10.95 -9.00
CA HIS A 69 -11.59 -10.44 -7.99
C HIS A 69 -11.21 -9.05 -7.45
N LEU A 70 -10.12 -8.42 -7.96
CA LEU A 70 -9.75 -7.02 -7.67
C LEU A 70 -10.35 -6.09 -8.73
N THR A 71 -11.60 -5.69 -8.52
CA THR A 71 -12.44 -5.08 -9.56
C THR A 71 -12.22 -3.58 -9.74
N ASP A 72 -11.78 -2.87 -8.71
CA ASP A 72 -11.57 -1.41 -8.71
C ASP A 72 -10.11 -1.01 -8.42
N HIS A 73 -9.77 0.26 -8.65
CA HIS A 73 -8.41 0.74 -8.46
C HIS A 73 -7.95 0.70 -6.99
N LYS A 74 -8.82 0.98 -6.01
CA LYS A 74 -8.44 1.00 -4.60
C LYS A 74 -8.16 -0.41 -4.09
N SER A 75 -8.97 -1.41 -4.47
CA SER A 75 -8.69 -2.81 -4.17
C SER A 75 -7.39 -3.29 -4.82
N GLN A 76 -7.13 -2.90 -6.07
CA GLN A 76 -5.87 -3.22 -6.76
C GLN A 76 -4.65 -2.57 -6.08
N ARG A 77 -4.75 -1.31 -5.63
CA ARG A 77 -3.67 -0.62 -4.91
C ARG A 77 -3.43 -1.20 -3.51
N LEU A 78 -4.48 -1.55 -2.77
CA LEU A 78 -4.34 -2.25 -1.50
C LEU A 78 -3.68 -3.62 -1.69
N ALA A 79 -4.08 -4.39 -2.70
CA ALA A 79 -3.47 -5.68 -3.00
C ALA A 79 -1.99 -5.54 -3.38
N ARG A 80 -1.61 -4.50 -4.13
CA ARG A 80 -0.20 -4.19 -4.39
C ARG A 80 0.58 -3.90 -3.12
N LEU A 81 0.05 -3.07 -2.23
CA LEU A 81 0.66 -2.77 -0.94
C LEU A 81 0.85 -4.05 -0.10
N VAL A 82 -0.19 -4.87 0.02
CA VAL A 82 -0.17 -6.17 0.71
C VAL A 82 0.92 -7.08 0.14
N LEU A 83 0.92 -7.32 -1.17
CA LEU A 83 1.88 -8.21 -1.83
C LEU A 83 3.31 -7.65 -1.79
N GLY A 84 3.47 -6.33 -1.88
CA GLY A 84 4.76 -5.65 -1.76
C GLY A 84 5.34 -5.79 -0.35
N CYS A 85 4.54 -5.57 0.69
CA CYS A 85 4.96 -5.76 2.08
C CYS A 85 5.33 -7.23 2.37
N ILE A 86 4.51 -8.20 1.92
CA ILE A 86 4.82 -9.63 2.05
C ILE A 86 6.11 -9.99 1.31
N THR A 87 6.31 -9.46 0.10
CA THR A 87 7.52 -9.70 -0.70
C THR A 87 8.76 -9.18 0.01
N MET A 88 8.73 -7.96 0.53
CA MET A 88 9.85 -7.39 1.29
C MET A 88 10.15 -8.22 2.53
N ALA A 89 9.14 -8.59 3.31
CA ALA A 89 9.29 -9.45 4.48
C ALA A 89 9.87 -10.83 4.12
N TYR A 90 9.43 -11.44 3.01
CA TYR A 90 9.90 -12.76 2.59
C TYR A 90 11.37 -12.75 2.21
N VAL A 91 11.76 -11.78 1.37
CA VAL A 91 13.13 -11.62 0.87
C VAL A 91 14.08 -11.32 2.02
N TRP A 92 13.81 -10.27 2.80
CA TRP A 92 14.73 -9.78 3.83
C TRP A 92 14.63 -10.53 5.16
N GLY A 93 13.55 -11.26 5.41
CA GLY A 93 13.34 -12.00 6.65
C GLY A 93 13.45 -11.10 7.88
N LYS A 94 14.32 -11.49 8.84
CA LYS A 94 14.58 -10.71 10.06
C LYS A 94 15.47 -9.48 9.84
N GLY A 95 16.03 -9.30 8.63
CA GLY A 95 16.93 -8.18 8.33
C GLY A 95 18.40 -8.40 8.75
N HIS A 96 18.79 -9.63 9.10
CA HIS A 96 20.15 -9.96 9.58
C HIS A 96 21.04 -10.64 8.52
N GLY A 97 20.72 -10.46 7.22
CA GLY A 97 21.56 -10.94 6.11
C GLY A 97 21.18 -12.31 5.53
N ASP A 98 20.29 -13.07 6.15
CA ASP A 98 19.71 -14.29 5.55
C ASP A 98 18.61 -13.90 4.55
N VAL A 99 18.95 -13.86 3.25
CA VAL A 99 18.08 -13.37 2.18
C VAL A 99 17.57 -14.51 1.30
N ARG A 100 16.28 -14.47 0.94
CA ARG A 100 15.71 -15.34 -0.09
C ARG A 100 15.82 -14.69 -1.48
N LYS A 101 16.46 -15.40 -2.41
CA LYS A 101 16.70 -14.93 -3.80
C LYS A 101 15.60 -15.30 -4.79
N VAL A 102 14.64 -16.12 -4.37
CA VAL A 102 13.55 -16.62 -5.21
C VAL A 102 12.24 -16.38 -4.45
N LEU A 103 11.32 -15.65 -5.07
CA LEU A 103 9.98 -15.46 -4.54
C LEU A 103 9.07 -16.63 -4.99
N PRO A 104 8.35 -17.30 -4.08
CA PRO A 104 7.46 -18.40 -4.42
C PRO A 104 6.40 -18.01 -5.46
N ARG A 105 6.12 -18.91 -6.42
CA ARG A 105 5.24 -18.62 -7.58
C ARG A 105 3.82 -18.20 -7.18
N ASN A 106 3.31 -18.74 -6.08
CA ASN A 106 1.97 -18.49 -5.53
C ASN A 106 1.75 -17.01 -5.16
N ILE A 107 2.82 -16.27 -4.82
CA ILE A 107 2.80 -14.81 -4.63
C ILE A 107 3.39 -14.08 -5.84
N ALA A 108 4.49 -14.58 -6.41
CA ALA A 108 5.20 -13.88 -7.48
C ALA A 108 4.33 -13.68 -8.74
N VAL A 109 3.56 -14.68 -9.14
CA VAL A 109 2.70 -14.60 -10.35
C VAL A 109 1.60 -13.54 -10.19
N PRO A 110 0.71 -13.62 -9.17
CA PRO A 110 -0.33 -12.61 -9.02
C PRO A 110 0.25 -11.21 -8.77
N TYR A 111 1.37 -11.11 -8.04
CA TYR A 111 2.01 -9.82 -7.83
C TYR A 111 2.53 -9.21 -9.13
N CYS A 112 3.22 -9.99 -9.97
CA CYS A 112 3.68 -9.51 -11.29
C CYS A 112 2.51 -9.17 -12.22
N GLN A 113 1.44 -9.97 -12.23
CA GLN A 113 0.25 -9.69 -13.04
C GLN A 113 -0.42 -8.37 -12.63
N LEU A 114 -0.63 -8.18 -11.32
CA LEU A 114 -1.23 -6.96 -10.78
C LEU A 114 -0.33 -5.74 -11.01
N SER A 115 0.98 -5.92 -10.82
CA SER A 115 2.00 -4.91 -11.09
C SER A 115 1.97 -4.46 -12.56
N LYS A 116 1.90 -5.43 -13.49
CA LYS A 116 1.74 -5.14 -14.93
C LYS A 116 0.43 -4.40 -15.23
N LYS A 117 -0.68 -4.80 -14.59
CA LYS A 117 -2.00 -4.14 -14.77
C LYS A 117 -2.00 -2.69 -14.31
N LEU A 118 -1.23 -2.38 -13.26
CA LEU A 118 -1.09 -1.03 -12.69
C LEU A 118 0.13 -0.27 -13.23
N GLU A 119 0.84 -0.83 -14.22
CA GLU A 119 2.04 -0.23 -14.82
C GLU A 119 3.14 0.14 -13.80
N LEU A 120 3.24 -0.63 -12.72
CA LEU A 120 4.23 -0.47 -11.66
C LEU A 120 5.16 -1.69 -11.61
N PRO A 121 6.42 -1.54 -11.16
CA PRO A 121 7.31 -2.69 -10.99
C PRO A 121 6.83 -3.61 -9.84
N PRO A 122 7.13 -4.92 -9.88
CA PRO A 122 6.77 -5.88 -8.82
C PRO A 122 7.74 -5.79 -7.63
N ILE A 123 7.86 -4.59 -7.07
CA ILE A 123 8.58 -4.26 -5.85
C ILE A 123 7.78 -3.17 -5.12
N LEU A 124 7.84 -3.14 -3.80
CA LEU A 124 7.15 -2.12 -3.01
C LEU A 124 7.72 -0.74 -3.35
N VAL A 125 6.89 0.16 -3.87
CA VAL A 125 7.29 1.55 -4.21
C VAL A 125 6.66 2.56 -3.26
N TYR A 126 7.12 3.80 -3.34
CA TYR A 126 6.59 4.92 -2.54
C TYR A 126 5.06 5.08 -2.67
N ALA A 127 4.54 4.91 -3.89
CA ALA A 127 3.11 4.96 -4.14
C ALA A 127 2.32 3.87 -3.39
N ASP A 128 2.96 2.75 -3.04
CA ASP A 128 2.33 1.72 -2.23
C ASP A 128 2.47 2.08 -0.74
N CYS A 129 3.70 2.20 -0.23
CA CYS A 129 3.98 2.25 1.21
C CYS A 129 3.77 3.61 1.88
N VAL A 130 3.55 4.68 1.11
CA VAL A 130 3.21 6.01 1.62
C VAL A 130 1.84 6.43 1.11
N LEU A 131 1.69 6.56 -0.21
CA LEU A 131 0.50 7.18 -0.82
C LEU A 131 -0.78 6.35 -0.65
N ALA A 132 -0.67 5.03 -0.44
CA ALA A 132 -1.80 4.12 -0.22
C ALA A 132 -1.79 3.44 1.16
N ASN A 133 -0.79 3.70 2.01
CA ASN A 133 -0.62 3.03 3.31
C ASN A 133 -1.03 3.93 4.49
N TRP A 134 -2.26 4.44 4.46
CA TRP A 134 -2.74 5.32 5.52
C TRP A 134 -4.25 5.23 5.73
N LYS A 135 -4.68 5.66 6.91
CA LYS A 135 -6.08 5.86 7.27
C LYS A 135 -6.25 6.96 8.32
N LYS A 136 -7.46 7.52 8.40
CA LYS A 136 -7.90 8.33 9.55
C LYS A 136 -8.38 7.42 10.68
N LYS A 137 -8.02 7.74 11.91
CA LYS A 137 -8.59 7.11 13.11
C LYS A 137 -10.03 7.55 13.33
N ASP A 138 -10.29 8.85 13.20
CA ASP A 138 -11.62 9.44 13.19
C ASP A 138 -11.83 10.17 11.84
N PRO A 139 -12.73 9.67 10.97
CA PRO A 139 -13.01 10.28 9.67
C PRO A 139 -13.48 11.74 9.76
N ASN A 140 -14.06 12.15 10.88
CA ASN A 140 -14.58 13.51 11.08
C ASN A 140 -13.49 14.51 11.53
N LYS A 141 -12.28 14.03 11.82
CA LYS A 141 -11.15 14.85 12.24
C LYS A 141 -10.20 15.14 11.07
N PRO A 142 -9.40 16.22 11.17
CA PRO A 142 -8.46 16.61 10.11
C PRO A 142 -7.36 15.57 9.87
N LEU A 143 -6.66 15.71 8.74
CA LEU A 143 -5.47 14.94 8.39
C LEU A 143 -4.25 15.44 9.19
N THR A 144 -4.15 15.01 10.45
CA THR A 144 -2.99 15.26 11.30
C THR A 144 -2.35 13.95 11.74
N TYR A 145 -1.07 13.98 12.10
CA TYR A 145 -0.33 12.81 12.54
C TYR A 145 -1.03 12.05 13.69
N GLU A 146 -1.62 12.79 14.63
CA GLU A 146 -2.33 12.23 15.80
C GLU A 146 -3.59 11.48 15.39
N ASN A 147 -4.26 11.94 14.33
CA ASN A 147 -5.48 11.35 13.79
C ASN A 147 -5.23 10.33 12.67
N MET A 148 -3.98 10.01 12.34
CA MET A 148 -3.64 9.09 11.26
C MET A 148 -2.93 7.83 11.77
N ASP A 149 -3.07 6.76 11.00
CA ASP A 149 -2.31 5.52 11.17
C ASP A 149 -1.93 4.90 9.83
N VAL A 150 -0.91 4.03 9.84
CA VAL A 150 -0.55 3.21 8.69
C VAL A 150 -1.38 1.93 8.66
N LEU A 151 -1.52 1.32 7.49
CA LEU A 151 -2.22 0.04 7.34
C LEU A 151 -1.31 -1.14 7.67
N PHE A 152 -0.04 -1.05 7.27
CA PHE A 152 0.95 -2.11 7.45
C PHE A 152 2.31 -1.56 7.92
N SER A 153 2.94 -2.34 8.79
CA SER A 153 4.29 -2.16 9.33
C SER A 153 5.09 -3.47 9.18
N PHE A 154 6.41 -3.42 9.33
CA PHE A 154 7.26 -4.61 9.18
C PHE A 154 7.63 -5.24 10.52
N ARG A 155 8.04 -4.44 11.50
CA ARG A 155 8.45 -4.92 12.83
C ARG A 155 7.94 -3.97 13.91
N ASP A 156 7.77 -4.49 15.12
CA ASP A 156 7.49 -3.63 16.26
C ASP A 156 8.67 -2.67 16.50
N GLY A 157 8.35 -1.39 16.68
CA GLY A 157 9.36 -0.35 16.90
C GLY A 157 10.19 0.01 15.66
N ASP A 158 9.80 -0.40 14.44
CA ASP A 158 10.51 -0.04 13.19
C ASP A 158 10.37 1.42 12.76
N CYS A 159 9.62 2.23 13.51
CA CYS A 159 9.29 3.62 13.20
C CYS A 159 8.61 3.83 11.84
N SER A 160 8.06 2.77 11.21
CA SER A 160 7.37 2.82 9.91
C SER A 160 6.23 3.84 9.91
N LYS A 161 5.45 3.90 10.99
CA LYS A 161 4.40 4.91 11.18
C LYS A 161 4.93 6.33 11.03
N GLY A 162 5.98 6.66 11.77
CA GLY A 162 6.58 7.99 11.74
C GLY A 162 7.10 8.32 10.34
N PHE A 163 7.88 7.39 9.77
CA PHE A 163 8.51 7.59 8.47
C PHE A 163 7.50 7.75 7.33
N PHE A 164 6.50 6.87 7.24
CA PHE A 164 5.49 6.91 6.18
C PHE A 164 4.49 8.05 6.36
N LEU A 165 3.98 8.30 7.57
CA LEU A 165 2.99 9.37 7.77
C LEU A 165 3.62 10.76 7.67
N VAL A 166 4.85 10.98 8.13
CA VAL A 166 5.51 12.28 7.92
C VAL A 166 5.77 12.52 6.44
N SER A 167 6.20 11.49 5.70
CA SER A 167 6.34 11.58 4.25
C SER A 167 5.02 11.94 3.57
N LEU A 168 3.92 11.29 3.97
CA LEU A 168 2.58 11.57 3.46
C LEU A 168 2.09 12.99 3.81
N LEU A 169 2.37 13.47 5.03
CA LEU A 169 1.98 14.83 5.44
C LEU A 169 2.71 15.90 4.63
N VAL A 170 3.94 15.64 4.18
CA VAL A 170 4.66 16.52 3.25
C VAL A 170 3.98 16.52 1.87
N GLU A 171 3.58 15.36 1.34
CA GLU A 171 2.82 15.25 0.08
C GLU A 171 1.48 16.01 0.16
N ILE A 172 0.73 15.86 1.26
CA ILE A 172 -0.53 16.56 1.50
C ILE A 172 -0.30 18.08 1.59
N ALA A 173 0.74 18.53 2.27
CA ALA A 173 1.07 19.95 2.33
C ALA A 173 1.36 20.54 0.93
N ALA A 174 2.06 19.78 0.09
CA ALA A 174 2.38 20.14 -1.30
C ALA A 174 1.14 20.16 -2.22
N ALA A 175 0.08 19.41 -1.91
CA ALA A 175 -1.17 19.39 -2.69
C ALA A 175 -1.74 20.79 -2.96
N SER A 176 -1.65 21.68 -1.97
CA SER A 176 -2.10 23.06 -2.08
C SER A 176 -1.38 23.90 -3.14
N ALA A 177 -0.18 23.48 -3.56
CA ALA A 177 0.60 24.13 -4.63
C ALA A 177 0.49 23.39 -5.97
N ILE A 178 0.04 22.14 -5.98
CA ILE A 178 -0.13 21.32 -7.20
C ILE A 178 -1.43 21.69 -7.94
N LYS A 179 -2.47 22.07 -7.19
CA LYS A 179 -3.77 22.48 -7.76
C LYS A 179 -3.58 23.60 -8.80
N VAL A 180 -4.06 23.36 -10.03
CA VAL A 180 -4.01 24.29 -11.17
C VAL A 180 -5.33 25.05 -11.28
#